data_AF-A0A2E7TNU2-F1
#
_entry.id   AF-A0A2E7TNU2-F1
#
_cell.length_a   1.000
_cell.length_b   1.000
_cell.length_c   1.000
_cell.angle_alpha   90.00
_cell.angle_beta   90.00
_cell.angle_gamma   90.00
#
_symmetry.space_group_name_H-M   'P 1'
#
loop_
_entity.id
_entity.type
_entity.pdbx_description
1 polymer ?
#
loop_
_entity_poly.entity_id
_entity_poly.type
_entity_poly.pdbx_seq_one_letter_code
_entity_poly.pdbx_strand_id
1 'polypeptide(L)'
;MLNPTKNKTEQKNIEVKTTTFSQEELMDKWRKYAYSLKMKDLDLYSTLNAQDPILRDNFRIELSIYNTAQEADINNKKPELLGYLRKQLNNTLLDLDLVIDKSN
;
A
#
# COMPACT_ATOMS: atom_id res chain seq x y z
N MET A 1 0.71 -42.77 28.10
CA MET A 1 1.59 -42.75 26.91
C MET A 1 0.93 -41.90 25.84
N LEU A 2 1.75 -41.10 25.13
CA LEU A 2 1.46 -40.27 23.96
C LEU A 2 0.71 -38.94 24.15
N ASN A 3 1.50 -37.88 24.39
CA ASN A 3 1.31 -36.60 23.71
C ASN A 3 1.60 -36.77 22.22
N PRO A 4 0.79 -36.15 21.33
CA PRO A 4 1.27 -35.68 20.05
C PRO A 4 1.30 -34.14 20.05
N THR A 5 2.42 -33.60 20.50
CA THR A 5 2.87 -32.25 20.14
C THR A 5 3.08 -32.22 18.63
N LYS A 6 2.24 -31.49 17.90
CA LYS A 6 2.48 -31.16 16.48
C LYS A 6 3.06 -29.74 16.40
N ASN A 7 4.36 -29.71 16.14
CA ASN A 7 5.04 -28.90 15.12
C ASN A 7 4.80 -27.37 15.21
N LYS A 8 5.70 -26.61 15.82
CA LYS A 8 6.98 -26.14 15.25
C LYS A 8 6.80 -25.39 13.93
N THR A 9 6.31 -24.16 14.03
CA THR A 9 6.45 -23.13 12.98
C THR A 9 7.68 -22.29 13.32
N GLU A 10 8.87 -22.80 13.00
CA GLU A 10 10.08 -21.98 12.89
C GLU A 10 10.04 -21.28 11.54
N GLN A 11 9.66 -19.99 11.46
CA GLN A 11 10.01 -19.18 10.29
C GLN A 11 10.39 -17.75 10.69
N LYS A 12 11.71 -17.60 10.88
CA LYS A 12 12.55 -16.45 10.52
C LYS A 12 12.12 -15.10 11.12
N ASN A 13 12.71 -14.79 12.27
CA ASN A 13 12.82 -13.46 12.83
C ASN A 13 13.72 -12.60 11.90
N ILE A 14 13.15 -12.15 10.78
CA ILE A 14 13.69 -11.01 10.05
C ILE A 14 13.34 -9.84 10.96
N GLU A 15 14.31 -9.04 11.39
CA GLU A 15 14.05 -7.71 11.96
C GLU A 15 13.48 -6.84 10.84
N VAL A 16 12.25 -7.15 10.44
CA VAL A 16 11.53 -6.30 9.55
C VAL A 16 11.11 -5.13 10.40
N LYS A 17 11.53 -3.93 10.03
CA LYS A 17 10.87 -2.71 10.50
C LYS A 17 9.48 -2.71 9.90
N THR A 18 8.60 -3.49 10.52
CA THR A 18 7.17 -3.56 10.25
C THR A 18 6.52 -3.02 11.48
N THR A 19 6.62 -1.70 11.64
CA THR A 19 5.67 -1.03 12.53
C THR A 19 4.29 -1.49 12.08
N THR A 20 3.57 -2.12 12.99
CA THR A 20 2.17 -2.47 12.78
C THR A 20 1.43 -1.15 12.64
N PHE A 21 1.04 -0.81 11.42
CA PHE A 21 0.23 0.38 11.15
C PHE A 21 -1.19 -0.05 10.79
N SER A 22 -2.16 0.76 11.20
CA SER A 22 -3.57 0.51 10.89
C SER A 22 -3.92 1.04 9.49
N GLN A 23 -5.02 0.54 8.91
CA GLN A 23 -5.55 1.08 7.65
C GLN A 23 -5.84 2.58 7.75
N GLU A 24 -6.26 3.07 8.92
CA GLU A 24 -6.50 4.48 9.18
C GLU A 24 -5.22 5.33 9.04
N GLU A 25 -4.09 4.85 9.55
CA GLU A 25 -2.80 5.54 9.41
C GLU A 25 -2.34 5.55 7.95
N LEU A 26 -2.52 4.43 7.24
CA LEU A 26 -2.28 4.38 5.81
C LEU A 26 -3.13 5.42 5.07
N MET A 27 -4.43 5.47 5.33
CA MET A 27 -5.35 6.41 4.70
C MET A 27 -4.98 7.87 5.02
N ASP A 28 -4.62 8.19 6.26
CA ASP A 28 -4.18 9.55 6.64
C ASP A 28 -2.94 9.98 5.85
N LYS A 29 -1.92 9.12 5.79
CA LYS A 29 -0.69 9.42 5.03
C LYS A 29 -0.94 9.44 3.52
N TRP A 30 -1.77 8.54 3.01
CA TRP A 30 -2.17 8.50 1.61
C TRP A 30 -2.89 9.78 1.19
N ARG A 31 -3.90 10.21 1.95
CA ARG A 31 -4.64 11.46 1.70
C ARG A 31 -3.72 12.67 1.76
N LYS A 32 -2.76 12.72 2.69
CA LYS A 32 -1.73 13.77 2.74
C LYS A 32 -0.87 13.80 1.48
N TYR A 33 -0.47 12.62 0.99
CA TYR A 33 0.28 12.52 -0.27
C TYR A 33 -0.57 12.94 -1.47
N ALA A 34 -1.80 12.43 -1.60
CA ALA A 34 -2.73 12.84 -2.64
C ALA A 34 -2.94 14.36 -2.62
N TYR A 35 -3.18 14.95 -1.44
CA TYR A 35 -3.33 16.40 -1.30
C TYR A 35 -2.07 17.16 -1.74
N SER A 36 -0.87 16.61 -1.54
CA SER A 36 0.37 17.21 -2.05
C SER A 36 0.46 17.19 -3.58
N LEU A 37 -0.19 16.21 -4.23
CA LEU A 37 -0.30 16.13 -5.68
C LEU A 37 -1.34 17.08 -6.24
N LYS A 38 -2.33 17.53 -5.45
CA LYS A 38 -3.36 18.48 -5.91
C LYS A 38 -2.77 19.74 -6.58
N MET A 39 -1.59 20.20 -6.16
CA MET A 39 -0.88 21.33 -6.78
C MET A 39 0.05 20.95 -7.95
N LYS A 40 0.48 19.69 -8.05
CA LYS A 40 1.43 19.21 -9.07
C LYS A 40 0.72 18.49 -10.22
N ASP A 41 -0.11 17.51 -9.88
CA ASP A 41 -0.83 16.61 -10.78
C ASP A 41 -2.26 16.40 -10.27
N LEU A 42 -3.19 17.20 -10.78
CA LEU A 42 -4.60 17.12 -10.42
C LEU A 42 -5.23 15.79 -10.87
N ASP A 43 -4.79 15.25 -12.00
CA ASP A 43 -5.28 13.98 -12.56
C ASP A 43 -4.90 12.79 -11.66
N LEU A 44 -3.66 12.77 -11.18
CA LEU A 44 -3.21 11.75 -10.24
C LEU A 44 -3.87 11.92 -8.88
N TYR A 45 -4.04 13.15 -8.39
CA TYR A 45 -4.83 13.42 -7.18
C TYR A 45 -6.25 12.87 -7.31
N SER A 46 -6.92 13.14 -8.43
CA SER A 46 -8.27 12.66 -8.70
C SER A 46 -8.31 11.13 -8.70
N THR A 47 -7.34 10.48 -9.33
CA THR A 47 -7.24 9.01 -9.37
C THR A 47 -7.01 8.40 -7.99
N LEU A 48 -6.04 8.92 -7.22
CA LEU A 48 -5.73 8.45 -5.86
C LEU A 48 -6.84 8.74 -4.84
N ASN A 49 -7.74 9.68 -5.16
CA ASN A 49 -8.88 10.06 -4.34
C ASN A 49 -10.21 9.47 -4.86
N ALA A 50 -10.21 8.90 -6.07
CA ALA A 50 -11.36 8.22 -6.65
C ALA A 50 -11.55 6.84 -6.03
N GLN A 51 -10.44 6.16 -5.70
CA GLN A 51 -10.45 4.85 -5.05
C GLN A 51 -9.59 4.88 -3.79
N ASP A 52 -10.16 4.39 -2.69
CA ASP A 52 -9.45 4.28 -1.43
C ASP A 52 -8.49 3.07 -1.46
N PRO A 53 -7.23 3.23 -1.03
CA PRO A 53 -6.29 2.13 -0.95
C PRO A 53 -6.69 1.13 0.13
N ILE A 54 -6.62 -0.15 -0.19
CA ILE A 54 -6.90 -1.26 0.74
C ILE A 54 -5.57 -1.82 1.23
N LEU A 55 -5.37 -1.82 2.55
CA LEU A 55 -4.24 -2.52 3.15
C LEU A 55 -4.53 -4.02 3.18
N ARG A 56 -3.75 -4.78 2.44
CA ARG A 56 -3.74 -6.25 2.41
C ARG A 56 -2.67 -6.80 3.36
N ASP A 57 -2.70 -8.11 3.54
CA ASP A 57 -1.66 -8.85 4.24
C ASP A 57 -0.27 -8.59 3.65
N ASN A 58 0.77 -8.75 4.46
CA ASN A 58 2.18 -8.48 4.08
C ASN A 58 2.50 -7.01 3.75
N PHE A 59 1.70 -6.05 4.21
CA PHE A 59 1.89 -4.61 3.95
C PHE A 59 1.79 -4.25 2.46
N ARG A 60 0.98 -5.00 1.71
CA ARG A 60 0.64 -4.65 0.34
C ARG A 60 -0.54 -3.71 0.32
N ILE A 61 -0.42 -2.63 -0.40
CA ILE A 61 -1.51 -1.70 -0.66
C ILE A 61 -2.10 -2.09 -2.00
N GLU A 62 -3.38 -2.35 -2.03
CA GLU A 62 -4.12 -2.58 -3.26
C GLU A 62 -4.89 -1.30 -3.61
N LEU A 63 -4.64 -0.75 -4.79
CA LEU A 63 -5.39 0.37 -5.32
C LEU A 63 -6.12 -0.07 -6.58
N SER A 64 -7.44 -0.03 -6.53
CA SER A 64 -8.25 -0.23 -7.70
C SER A 64 -8.13 0.98 -8.63
N ILE A 65 -8.12 0.77 -9.94
CA ILE A 65 -8.04 1.79 -11.00
C ILE A 65 -8.96 1.43 -12.16
N TYR A 66 -9.35 2.40 -12.99
CA TYR A 66 -10.32 2.15 -14.07
C TYR A 66 -9.68 1.71 -15.39
N ASN A 67 -8.44 2.11 -15.67
CA ASN A 67 -7.78 1.83 -16.94
C ASN A 67 -6.24 1.69 -16.78
N THR A 68 -5.59 1.13 -17.81
CA THR A 68 -4.12 0.99 -17.86
C THR A 68 -3.37 2.32 -17.97
N ALA A 69 -4.03 3.41 -18.40
CA ALA A 69 -3.37 4.72 -18.47
C ALA A 69 -3.10 5.27 -17.06
N GLN A 70 -4.11 5.22 -16.18
CA GLN A 70 -3.98 5.51 -14.75
C GLN A 70 -2.95 4.58 -14.09
N GLU A 71 -2.91 3.32 -14.50
CA GLU A 71 -1.89 2.37 -14.02
C GLU A 71 -0.48 2.88 -14.32
N ALA A 72 -0.21 3.29 -15.56
CA ALA A 72 1.09 3.79 -15.98
C ALA A 72 1.45 5.09 -15.25
N ASP A 73 0.50 6.02 -15.10
CA ASP A 73 0.70 7.28 -14.38
C ASP A 73 1.02 7.04 -12.90
N ILE A 74 0.24 6.18 -12.24
CA ILE A 74 0.49 5.81 -10.85
C ILE A 74 1.79 5.03 -10.74
N ASN A 75 2.12 4.11 -11.64
CA ASN A 75 3.40 3.38 -11.60
C ASN A 75 4.61 4.30 -11.75
N ASN A 76 4.51 5.36 -12.55
CA ASN A 76 5.55 6.38 -12.63
C ASN A 76 5.73 7.13 -11.30
N LYS A 77 4.64 7.36 -10.56
CA LYS A 77 4.67 8.01 -9.24
C LYS A 77 4.82 7.07 -8.05
N LYS A 78 4.59 5.77 -8.25
CA LYS A 78 4.68 4.68 -7.26
C LYS A 78 5.98 4.74 -6.46
N PRO A 79 7.18 4.90 -7.05
CA PRO A 79 8.42 4.99 -6.26
C PRO A 79 8.43 6.21 -5.33
N GLU A 80 7.89 7.35 -5.74
CA GLU A 80 7.79 8.56 -4.92
C GLU A 80 6.77 8.38 -3.78
N LEU A 81 5.60 7.83 -4.11
CA LEU A 81 4.53 7.49 -3.15
C LEU A 81 4.99 6.46 -2.11
N LEU A 82 5.55 5.34 -2.55
CA LEU A 82 6.11 4.32 -1.65
C LEU A 82 7.25 4.90 -0.82
N GLY A 83 8.12 5.75 -1.39
CA GLY A 83 9.16 6.44 -0.64
C GLY A 83 8.60 7.31 0.49
N TYR A 84 7.51 8.03 0.23
CA TYR A 84 6.81 8.82 1.23
C TYR A 84 6.17 7.95 2.32
N LEU A 85 5.40 6.93 1.92
CA LEU A 85 4.71 6.03 2.85
C LEU A 85 5.69 5.23 3.72
N ARG A 86 6.76 4.70 3.13
CA ARG A 86 7.83 3.97 3.85
C ARG A 86 8.47 4.82 4.93
N LYS A 87 8.68 6.12 4.66
CA LYS A 87 9.20 7.08 5.66
C LYS A 87 8.17 7.41 6.74
N GLN A 88 6.91 7.59 6.37
CA GLN A 88 5.85 7.99 7.30
C GLN A 88 5.39 6.86 8.22
N LEU A 89 5.26 5.65 7.68
CA LEU A 89 4.81 4.44 8.38
C LEU A 89 6.00 3.64 8.96
N ASN A 90 7.22 4.09 8.68
CA ASN A 90 8.47 3.43 9.04
C ASN A 90 8.49 1.94 8.66
N ASN A 91 7.82 1.61 7.54
CA ASN A 91 7.62 0.25 7.07
C ASN A 91 8.21 0.08 5.68
N THR A 92 9.28 -0.71 5.56
CA THR A 92 10.00 -0.88 4.28
C THR A 92 9.42 -1.99 3.40
N LEU A 93 8.54 -2.84 3.94
CA LEU A 93 7.85 -3.88 3.17
C LEU A 93 6.69 -3.36 2.33
N LEU A 94 6.29 -2.10 2.56
CA LEU A 94 5.23 -1.45 1.80
C LEU A 94 5.44 -1.61 0.30
N ASP A 95 4.47 -2.25 -0.34
CA ASP A 95 4.34 -2.34 -1.79
C ASP A 95 2.96 -1.85 -2.22
N LEU A 96 2.84 -1.45 -3.48
CA LEU A 96 1.62 -0.96 -4.06
C LEU A 96 1.29 -1.80 -5.29
N ASP A 97 0.20 -2.54 -5.21
CA ASP A 97 -0.39 -3.30 -6.30
C ASP A 97 -1.56 -2.50 -6.88
N LEU A 98 -1.55 -2.34 -8.21
CA LEU A 98 -2.61 -1.67 -8.94
C LEU A 98 -3.51 -2.74 -9.54
N VAL A 99 -4.82 -2.64 -9.31
CA VAL A 99 -5.80 -3.59 -9.80
C VAL A 99 -6.76 -2.86 -10.71
N ILE A 100 -6.80 -3.24 -11.99
CA ILE A 100 -7.76 -2.65 -12.93
C ILE A 100 -9.13 -3.24 -12.64
N ASP A 101 -9.96 -2.47 -11.96
CA ASP A 101 -11.35 -2.82 -11.71
C ASP A 101 -12.16 -2.51 -12.97
N LYS A 102 -12.47 -3.58 -13.72
CA LYS A 102 -13.26 -3.50 -14.95
C LYS A 102 -14.78 -3.52 -14.68
N SER A 103 -15.23 -3.31 -13.45
CA SER A 103 -16.66 -3.31 -13.12
C SER A 103 -17.26 -1.97 -13.54
N ASN A 104 -17.62 -1.87 -14.82
CA ASN A 104 -18.42 -0.80 -15.41
C ASN A 104 -19.83 -1.33 -15.66
#